data_AF-A0A961DET7-F1
#
_entry.id   AF-A0A961DET7-F1
#
_cell.length_a   1.000
_cell.length_b   1.000
_cell.length_c   1.000
_cell.angle_alpha   90.00
_cell.angle_beta   90.00
_cell.angle_gamma   90.00
#
_symmetry.space_group_name_H-M   'P 1'
#
loop_
_entity.id
_entity.type
_entity.pdbx_description
1 polymer ?
#
loop_
_entity_poly.entity_id
_entity_poly.type
_entity_poly.pdbx_seq_one_letter_code
_entity_poly.pdbx_strand_id
1 'polypeptide(L)'
;MKPKERRGRRVSCSPPVDSFVSPFPRARRRPVFELTPQQVIEHCRRNGHCLSCAGQALALRACMERLGWSISELAEHSGVSRSHLSEILMVKTSASLDVLDALAASVGLQFFELCLLAAFCLRSELSG
;
A
#
# COMPACT_ATOMS: atom_id res chain seq x y z
N MET A 1 -29.27 -9.17 53.25
CA MET A 1 -29.33 -8.74 51.83
C MET A 1 -27.92 -8.40 51.38
N LYS A 2 -27.48 -8.93 50.22
CA LYS A 2 -26.12 -8.78 49.66
C LYS A 2 -25.84 -7.35 49.15
N PRO A 3 -24.56 -6.93 49.09
CA PRO A 3 -24.16 -5.57 48.71
C PRO A 3 -24.18 -5.37 47.18
N LYS A 4 -24.45 -4.16 46.70
CA LYS A 4 -24.25 -3.78 45.29
C LYS A 4 -23.13 -2.73 45.17
N GLU A 5 -21.97 -3.27 44.84
CA GLU A 5 -20.72 -2.63 44.44
C GLU A 5 -20.93 -1.81 43.16
N ARG A 6 -20.68 -0.49 43.22
CA ARG A 6 -20.70 0.39 42.03
C ARG A 6 -19.34 0.33 41.35
N ARG A 7 -19.26 -0.44 40.26
CA ARG A 7 -18.08 -0.56 39.39
C ARG A 7 -17.73 0.78 38.73
N GLY A 8 -16.45 1.13 38.84
CA GLY A 8 -15.82 2.31 38.27
C GLY A 8 -15.87 2.38 36.74
N ARG A 9 -15.89 3.63 36.29
CA ARG A 9 -15.77 4.10 34.91
C ARG A 9 -14.43 3.61 34.34
N ARG A 10 -14.44 2.70 33.37
CA ARG A 10 -13.22 2.35 32.62
C ARG A 10 -12.88 3.51 31.68
N VAL A 11 -11.74 4.12 31.95
CA VAL A 11 -11.00 4.97 31.01
C VAL A 11 -10.65 4.08 29.82
N SER A 12 -11.07 4.46 28.61
CA SER A 12 -10.69 3.80 27.37
C SER A 12 -9.23 4.16 27.08
N CYS A 13 -8.30 3.31 27.51
CA CYS A 13 -6.93 3.35 27.03
C CYS A 13 -6.93 2.83 25.58
N SER A 14 -6.66 3.70 24.61
CA SER A 14 -6.16 3.27 23.31
C SER A 14 -4.85 2.49 23.53
N PRO A 15 -4.65 1.34 22.88
CA PRO A 15 -3.40 0.60 23.05
C PRO A 15 -2.22 1.40 22.45
N PRO A 16 -1.02 1.27 23.02
CA PRO A 16 0.19 1.85 22.45
C PRO A 16 0.48 1.19 21.10
N VAL A 17 0.97 1.98 20.14
CA VAL A 17 1.55 1.51 18.88
C VAL A 17 2.88 0.81 19.18
N ASP A 18 2.80 -0.38 19.79
CA ASP A 18 3.95 -1.23 19.98
C ASP A 18 4.36 -1.88 18.66
N SER A 19 5.62 -1.63 18.32
CA SER A 19 6.39 -2.18 17.21
C SER A 19 6.17 -3.68 17.03
N PHE A 20 5.29 -4.03 16.08
CA PHE A 20 5.06 -5.42 15.69
C PHE A 20 6.20 -5.87 14.76
N VAL A 21 7.12 -6.66 15.31
CA VAL A 21 8.15 -7.33 14.53
C VAL A 21 7.51 -8.55 13.88
N SER A 22 7.43 -8.56 12.54
CA SER A 22 6.87 -9.69 11.78
C SER A 22 7.58 -11.01 12.15
N PRO A 23 6.85 -12.08 12.51
CA PRO A 23 7.42 -13.31 13.06
C PRO A 23 8.04 -14.26 12.03
N PHE A 24 8.16 -13.86 10.75
CA PHE A 24 8.61 -14.77 9.68
C PHE A 24 10.07 -14.52 9.26
N PRO A 25 10.91 -15.58 9.22
CA PRO A 25 12.28 -15.49 8.69
C PRO A 25 12.29 -14.96 7.26
N ARG A 26 13.10 -13.92 6.98
CA ARG A 26 13.18 -13.28 5.66
C ARG A 26 13.96 -14.17 4.69
N ALA A 27 13.29 -15.15 4.10
CA ALA A 27 13.77 -15.81 2.89
C ALA A 27 14.06 -14.73 1.84
N ARG A 28 15.17 -14.83 1.08
CA ARG A 28 15.49 -13.93 -0.03
C ARG A 28 14.29 -13.92 -1.00
N ARG A 29 13.42 -12.93 -0.85
CA ARG A 29 12.23 -12.79 -1.68
C ARG A 29 12.72 -12.47 -3.09
N ARG A 30 12.18 -13.18 -4.09
CA ARG A 30 12.28 -12.74 -5.48
C ARG A 30 11.81 -11.28 -5.56
N PRO A 31 12.35 -10.46 -6.49
CA PRO A 31 11.82 -9.12 -6.68
C PRO A 31 10.30 -9.22 -6.78
N VAL A 32 9.61 -8.39 -5.98
CA VAL A 32 8.16 -8.48 -5.80
C VAL A 32 7.43 -8.24 -7.13
N PHE A 33 8.14 -7.70 -8.14
CA PHE A 33 7.58 -7.35 -9.43
C PHE A 33 8.51 -7.72 -10.59
N GLU A 34 7.93 -8.31 -11.63
CA GLU A 34 8.62 -8.72 -12.86
C GLU A 34 8.74 -7.58 -13.89
N LEU A 35 7.92 -6.53 -13.78
CA LEU A 35 7.86 -5.43 -14.75
C LEU A 35 8.73 -4.24 -14.32
N THR A 36 9.57 -3.75 -15.24
CA THR A 36 10.30 -2.48 -15.08
C THR A 36 9.36 -1.28 -15.11
N PRO A 37 9.75 -0.12 -14.56
CA PRO A 37 8.91 1.08 -14.62
C PRO A 37 8.49 1.46 -16.05
N GLN A 38 9.42 1.38 -17.00
CA GLN A 38 9.14 1.59 -18.43
C GLN A 38 8.09 0.62 -18.97
N GLN A 39 8.17 -0.66 -18.62
CA GLN A 39 7.19 -1.66 -19.04
C GLN A 39 5.81 -1.38 -18.45
N VAL A 40 5.72 -0.87 -17.21
CA VAL A 40 4.45 -0.47 -16.58
C VAL A 40 3.80 0.70 -17.31
N ILE A 41 4.59 1.72 -17.66
CA ILE A 41 4.10 2.90 -18.41
C ILE A 41 3.61 2.48 -19.81
N GLU A 42 4.39 1.66 -20.50
CA GLU A 42 4.02 1.15 -21.83
C GLU A 42 2.77 0.27 -21.77
N HIS A 43 2.62 -0.54 -20.72
CA HIS A 43 1.41 -1.32 -20.50
C HIS A 43 0.17 -0.43 -20.37
N CYS A 44 0.28 0.68 -19.63
CA CYS A 44 -0.83 1.64 -19.52
C CYS A 44 -1.21 2.23 -20.87
N ARG A 45 -0.21 2.66 -21.66
CA ARG A 45 -0.41 3.24 -22.99
C ARG A 45 -1.12 2.28 -23.93
N ARG A 46 -0.70 1.00 -23.95
CA ARG A 46 -1.29 -0.02 -24.84
C ARG A 46 -2.73 -0.37 -24.50
N ASN A 47 -3.08 -0.36 -23.22
CA ASN A 47 -4.43 -0.71 -22.75
C ASN A 47 -5.35 0.51 -22.60
N GLY A 48 -4.89 1.71 -22.95
CA GLY A 48 -5.69 2.94 -22.83
C GLY A 48 -5.93 3.39 -21.37
N HIS A 49 -5.11 2.93 -20.42
CA HIS A 49 -5.18 3.38 -19.04
C HIS A 49 -4.47 4.73 -18.86
N CYS A 50 -4.97 5.54 -17.93
CA CYS A 50 -4.34 6.81 -17.59
C CYS A 50 -2.96 6.58 -16.95
N LEU A 51 -2.00 7.47 -17.25
CA LEU A 51 -0.64 7.36 -16.72
C LEU A 51 -0.60 7.49 -15.20
N SER A 52 -1.60 8.12 -14.58
CA SER A 52 -1.73 8.17 -13.11
C SER A 52 -1.76 6.78 -12.49
N CYS A 53 -2.34 5.77 -13.15
CA CYS A 53 -2.33 4.39 -12.64
C CYS A 53 -0.91 3.80 -12.62
N ALA A 54 -0.09 4.06 -13.65
CA ALA A 54 1.32 3.69 -13.63
C ALA A 54 2.05 4.39 -12.47
N GLY A 55 1.82 5.69 -12.29
CA GLY A 55 2.43 6.43 -11.18
C GLY A 55 2.08 5.85 -9.81
N GLN A 56 0.81 5.55 -9.58
CA GLN A 56 0.33 4.96 -8.32
C GLN A 56 0.98 3.60 -8.07
N ALA A 57 1.02 2.73 -9.08
CA ALA A 57 1.68 1.44 -8.96
C ALA A 57 3.19 1.58 -8.65
N LEU A 58 3.89 2.49 -9.33
CA LEU A 58 5.32 2.74 -9.09
C LEU A 58 5.58 3.34 -7.69
N ALA A 59 4.74 4.27 -7.25
CA ALA A 59 4.82 4.85 -5.91
C ALA A 59 4.62 3.78 -4.82
N LEU A 60 3.58 2.95 -4.96
CA LEU A 60 3.35 1.83 -4.03
C LEU A 60 4.52 0.86 -4.00
N ARG A 61 5.08 0.52 -5.17
CA ARG A 61 6.28 -0.32 -5.27
C ARG A 61 7.46 0.29 -4.52
N ALA A 62 7.75 1.57 -4.74
CA ALA A 62 8.82 2.27 -4.04
C ALA A 62 8.62 2.27 -2.52
N CYS A 63 7.39 2.48 -2.06
CA CYS A 63 7.05 2.37 -0.63
C CYS A 63 7.27 0.95 -0.10
N MET A 64 6.80 -0.07 -0.81
CA MET A 64 6.99 -1.47 -0.43
C MET A 64 8.48 -1.85 -0.35
N GLU A 65 9.29 -1.43 -1.31
CA GLU A 65 10.74 -1.67 -1.31
C GLU A 65 11.41 -1.02 -0.10
N ARG A 66 11.06 0.23 0.22
CA ARG A 66 11.58 0.95 1.40
C ARG A 66 11.18 0.27 2.71
N LEU A 67 9.98 -0.29 2.79
CA LEU A 67 9.47 -0.98 3.98
C LEU A 67 9.89 -2.47 4.04
N GLY A 68 10.45 -3.01 2.96
CA GLY A 68 10.75 -4.44 2.83
C GLY A 68 9.50 -5.32 2.72
N TRP A 69 8.39 -4.74 2.24
CA TRP A 69 7.08 -5.40 2.17
C TRP A 69 6.87 -6.20 0.89
N SER A 70 6.12 -7.29 1.02
CA SER A 70 5.54 -8.09 -0.05
C SER A 70 4.10 -7.67 -0.32
N ILE A 71 3.54 -8.12 -1.45
CA ILE A 71 2.12 -7.90 -1.77
C ILE A 71 1.21 -8.48 -0.67
N SER A 72 1.60 -9.61 -0.07
CA SER A 72 0.84 -10.21 1.03
C SER A 72 0.78 -9.32 2.27
N GLU A 73 1.90 -8.68 2.63
CA GLU A 73 1.93 -7.75 3.77
C GLU A 73 1.15 -6.49 3.43
N LEU A 74 1.30 -5.92 2.23
CA LEU A 74 0.48 -4.77 1.81
C LEU A 74 -1.01 -5.09 1.86
N ALA A 75 -1.41 -6.28 1.41
CA ALA A 75 -2.80 -6.75 1.48
C ALA A 75 -3.32 -6.84 2.91
N GLU A 76 -2.51 -7.40 3.80
CA GLU A 76 -2.85 -7.54 5.22
C GLU A 76 -2.98 -6.18 5.91
N HIS A 77 -2.06 -5.26 5.64
CA HIS A 77 -2.07 -3.92 6.23
C HIS A 77 -3.15 -2.99 5.67
N SER A 78 -3.49 -3.11 4.39
CA SER A 78 -4.50 -2.25 3.74
C SER A 78 -5.92 -2.82 3.79
N GLY A 79 -6.08 -4.10 4.11
CA GLY A 79 -7.37 -4.81 3.99
C GLY A 79 -7.82 -5.05 2.54
N VAL A 80 -6.98 -4.71 1.55
CA VAL A 80 -7.25 -4.94 0.12
C VAL A 80 -6.84 -6.36 -0.24
N SER A 81 -7.65 -7.04 -1.05
CA SER A 81 -7.34 -8.42 -1.44
C SER A 81 -6.04 -8.50 -2.26
N ARG A 82 -5.26 -9.57 -2.06
CA ARG A 82 -4.00 -9.80 -2.79
C ARG A 82 -4.20 -9.81 -4.31
N SER A 83 -5.30 -10.38 -4.80
CA SER A 83 -5.62 -10.41 -6.23
C SER A 83 -5.83 -9.01 -6.78
N HIS A 84 -6.62 -8.19 -6.08
CA HIS A 84 -6.87 -6.81 -6.48
C HIS A 84 -5.58 -5.96 -6.45
N LEU A 85 -4.74 -6.15 -5.42
CA LEU A 85 -3.43 -5.50 -5.38
C LEU A 85 -2.52 -5.92 -6.52
N SER A 86 -2.50 -7.20 -6.88
CA SER A 86 -1.74 -7.68 -8.03
C SER A 86 -2.21 -7.00 -9.31
N GLU A 87 -3.53 -6.87 -9.51
CA GLU A 87 -4.09 -6.17 -10.67
C GLU A 87 -3.72 -4.68 -10.70
N ILE A 88 -3.78 -3.99 -9.55
CA ILE A 88 -3.38 -2.59 -9.42
C ILE A 88 -1.89 -2.42 -9.73
N LEU A 89 -1.03 -3.26 -9.14
CA LEU A 89 0.42 -3.16 -9.27
C LEU A 89 0.92 -3.58 -10.66
N MET A 90 0.16 -4.43 -11.37
CA MET A 90 0.38 -4.75 -12.79
C MET A 90 -0.33 -3.76 -13.74
N VAL A 91 -1.07 -2.80 -13.18
CA VAL A 91 -1.86 -1.79 -13.89
C VAL A 91 -2.85 -2.38 -14.90
N LYS A 92 -3.51 -3.46 -14.48
CA LYS A 92 -4.66 -4.07 -15.17
C LYS A 92 -5.98 -3.40 -14.79
N THR A 93 -6.02 -2.76 -13.63
CA THR A 93 -7.20 -2.06 -13.11
C THR A 93 -6.78 -0.77 -12.42
N SER A 94 -7.67 0.21 -12.41
CA SER A 94 -7.53 1.44 -11.64
C SER A 94 -8.13 1.25 -10.25
N ALA A 95 -7.38 1.60 -9.21
CA ALA A 95 -7.91 1.60 -7.84
C ALA A 95 -8.94 2.73 -7.65
N SER A 96 -9.98 2.47 -6.85
CA SER A 96 -10.88 3.53 -6.39
C SER A 96 -10.18 4.46 -5.39
N LEU A 97 -10.76 5.62 -5.13
CA LEU A 97 -10.23 6.58 -4.16
C LEU A 97 -10.12 5.95 -2.76
N ASP A 98 -11.14 5.21 -2.33
CA ASP A 98 -11.15 4.53 -1.02
C ASP A 98 -10.01 3.50 -0.90
N VAL A 99 -9.75 2.77 -1.99
CA VAL A 99 -8.66 1.79 -2.05
C VAL A 99 -7.30 2.49 -2.00
N LEU A 100 -7.14 3.60 -2.73
CA LEU A 100 -5.90 4.38 -2.71
C LEU A 100 -5.64 5.01 -1.34
N ASP A 101 -6.68 5.47 -0.65
CA ASP A 101 -6.57 6.02 0.70
C ASP A 101 -6.17 4.93 1.70
N ALA A 102 -6.80 3.75 1.65
CA ALA A 102 -6.42 2.60 2.47
C ALA A 102 -4.97 2.16 2.22
N LEU A 103 -4.53 2.17 0.95
CA LEU A 103 -3.15 1.84 0.59
C LEU A 103 -2.16 2.90 1.07
N ALA A 104 -2.48 4.19 0.90
CA ALA A 104 -1.65 5.28 1.42
C ALA A 104 -1.47 5.16 2.94
N ALA A 105 -2.58 5.00 3.66
CA ALA A 105 -2.58 4.84 5.11
C ALA A 105 -1.74 3.63 5.55
N SER A 106 -1.83 2.51 4.82
CA SER A 106 -1.06 1.30 5.13
C SER A 106 0.44 1.54 5.06
N VAL A 107 0.93 2.38 4.14
CA VAL A 107 2.36 2.71 4.01
C VAL A 107 2.77 3.95 4.83
N GLY A 108 1.88 4.45 5.70
CA GLY A 108 2.13 5.60 6.56
C GLY A 108 2.09 6.96 5.86
N LEU A 109 1.36 7.05 4.74
CA LEU A 109 1.19 8.27 3.96
C LEU A 109 -0.28 8.73 3.97
N GLN A 110 -0.49 10.00 3.65
CA GLN A 110 -1.80 10.53 3.28
C GLN A 110 -2.05 10.33 1.77
N PHE A 111 -3.33 10.27 1.36
CA PHE A 111 -3.71 10.11 -0.06
C PHE A 111 -2.98 11.08 -1.01
N PHE A 112 -2.88 12.36 -0.64
CA PHE A 112 -2.22 13.36 -1.49
C PHE A 112 -0.70 13.13 -1.60
N GLU A 113 -0.05 12.61 -0.56
CA GLU A 113 1.39 12.30 -0.57
C GLU A 113 1.68 11.13 -1.51
N LEU A 114 0.82 10.10 -1.49
CA LEU A 114 0.90 8.98 -2.43
C LEU A 114 0.75 9.48 -3.88
N CYS A 115 -0.19 10.40 -4.12
CA CYS A 115 -0.42 10.99 -5.44
C CYS A 115 0.75 11.86 -5.91
N LEU A 116 1.38 12.63 -5.02
CA LEU A 116 2.59 13.39 -5.33
C LEU A 116 3.76 12.47 -5.67
N LEU A 117 3.95 11.39 -4.91
CA LEU A 117 4.98 10.39 -5.20
C LEU A 117 4.73 9.73 -6.56
N ALA A 118 3.47 9.41 -6.88
CA ALA A 118 3.07 8.87 -8.18
C ALA A 118 3.45 9.80 -9.33
N ALA A 119 3.17 11.10 -9.20
CA ALA A 119 3.57 12.09 -10.20
C ALA A 119 5.08 12.21 -10.34
N PHE A 120 5.83 12.14 -9.23
CA PHE A 120 7.29 12.16 -9.24
C PHE A 120 7.87 10.94 -9.96
N CYS A 121 7.39 9.74 -9.65
CA CYS A 121 7.80 8.50 -10.32
C CYS A 121 7.52 8.53 -11.83
N LEU A 122 6.38 9.10 -12.26
CA LEU A 122 6.11 9.26 -13.69
C LEU A 122 7.08 10.23 -14.36
N ARG A 123 7.37 11.35 -13.69
CA ARG A 123 8.26 12.37 -14.25
C ARG A 123 9.70 11.87 -14.38
N SER A 124 10.21 11.11 -13.42
CA SER A 124 11.56 10.55 -13.48
C SER A 124 11.72 9.59 -14.65
N GLU A 125 10.73 8.74 -14.91
CA GLU A 125 10.76 7.74 -15.98
C GLU A 125 10.49 8.32 -17.38
N LEU A 126 9.79 9.45 -17.48
CA LEU A 126 9.55 10.15 -18.75
C LEU A 126 10.70 11.08 -19.16
N SER A 127 11.60 11.39 -18.23
CA SER A 127 12.76 12.26 -18.49
C SER A 127 14.04 11.47 -18.79
N GLY A 128 13.98 10.13 -18.74
CA GLY A 128 15.09 9.21 -19.01
C GLY A 128 15.04 8.55 -20.38
#